data_AF-A0A953BSI3-F1
#
_entry.id   AF-A0A953BSI3-F1
#
_cell.length_a   1.000
_cell.length_b   1.000
_cell.length_c   1.000
_cell.angle_alpha   90.00
_cell.angle_beta   90.00
_cell.angle_gamma   90.00
#
_symmetry.space_group_name_H-M   'P 1'
#
loop_
_entity.id
_entity.type
_entity.pdbx_description
1 polymer ?
#
loop_
_entity_poly.entity_id
_entity_poly.type
_entity_poly.pdbx_seq_one_letter_code
_entity_poly.pdbx_strand_id
1 'polypeptide(L)'
;MSEPVDAVPSTACDALAWFIQQCIVKPRRPRWRRILIEAPGTLAGEMHKFERDVDAERCTALDRWPFETSRTPRELATRGAYSEGGTCETLSLQSALARLTPMQHDAVFVALDRSFATFFHHEGRVWRFPRQ
;
A
#
# COMPACT_ATOMS: atom_id res chain seq x y z
N MET A 1 -11.79 -3.06 -27.30
CA MET A 1 -12.11 -3.92 -26.14
C MET A 1 -11.83 -3.08 -24.91
N SER A 2 -12.88 -2.58 -24.27
CA SER A 2 -12.72 -1.72 -23.09
C SER A 2 -12.43 -2.59 -21.88
N GLU A 3 -11.30 -2.35 -21.20
CA GLU A 3 -11.03 -2.91 -19.88
C GLU A 3 -12.08 -2.39 -18.88
N PRO A 4 -12.55 -3.22 -17.94
CA PRO A 4 -13.55 -2.79 -16.96
C PRO A 4 -12.94 -1.74 -16.02
N VAL A 5 -13.49 -0.53 -16.08
CA VAL A 5 -13.19 0.57 -15.16
C VAL A 5 -13.80 0.25 -13.79
N ASP A 6 -12.93 -0.02 -12.83
CA ASP A 6 -13.03 0.32 -11.41
C ASP A 6 -14.32 -0.01 -10.65
N ALA A 7 -14.46 -1.27 -10.27
CA ALA A 7 -15.21 -1.61 -9.06
C ALA A 7 -14.48 -1.03 -7.84
N VAL A 8 -15.13 -0.15 -7.07
CA VAL A 8 -14.67 0.25 -5.74
C VAL A 8 -14.38 -1.03 -4.94
N PRO A 9 -13.20 -1.20 -4.35
CA PRO A 9 -12.89 -2.41 -3.60
C PRO A 9 -13.89 -2.55 -2.44
N SER A 10 -14.69 -3.62 -2.44
CA SER A 10 -15.71 -3.85 -1.40
C SER A 10 -15.08 -4.29 -0.07
N THR A 11 -13.81 -4.69 -0.09
CA THR A 11 -13.02 -5.08 1.09
C THR A 11 -11.58 -4.55 1.04
N ALA A 12 -10.90 -4.51 2.21
CA ALA A 12 -9.48 -4.16 2.30
C ALA A 12 -8.59 -5.10 1.43
N CYS A 13 -8.93 -6.38 1.37
CA CYS A 13 -8.23 -7.37 0.55
C CYS A 13 -8.35 -7.06 -0.95
N ASP A 14 -9.50 -6.57 -1.42
CA ASP A 14 -9.69 -6.21 -2.82
C ASP A 14 -8.84 -4.98 -3.20
N ALA A 15 -8.71 -4.01 -2.28
CA ALA A 15 -7.86 -2.85 -2.50
C ALA A 15 -6.38 -3.25 -2.60
N LEU A 16 -5.94 -4.17 -1.74
CA LEU A 16 -4.59 -4.75 -1.83
C LEU A 16 -4.39 -5.56 -3.11
N ALA A 17 -5.40 -6.33 -3.54
CA ALA A 17 -5.34 -7.11 -4.77
C ALA A 17 -5.26 -6.20 -6.00
N TRP A 18 -6.04 -5.12 -6.03
CA TRP A 18 -5.94 -4.08 -7.05
C TRP A 18 -4.55 -3.44 -7.06
N PHE A 19 -4.04 -3.06 -5.88
CA PHE A 19 -2.72 -2.48 -5.73
C PHE A 19 -1.62 -3.40 -6.32
N ILE A 20 -1.67 -4.69 -6.03
CA ILE A 20 -0.72 -5.67 -6.59
C ILE A 20 -0.83 -5.72 -8.12
N GLN A 21 -2.03 -5.66 -8.68
CA GLN A 21 -2.21 -5.68 -10.13
C GLN A 21 -1.65 -4.44 -10.81
N GLN A 22 -1.72 -3.28 -10.16
CA GLN A 22 -1.27 -2.01 -10.74
C GLN A 22 0.21 -1.73 -10.50
N CYS A 23 0.72 -1.95 -9.29
CA CYS A 23 2.08 -1.58 -8.92
C CYS A 23 3.12 -2.68 -9.04
N ILE A 24 2.75 -3.96 -9.09
CA ILE A 24 3.72 -5.06 -9.11
C ILE A 24 3.85 -5.63 -10.52
N VAL A 25 5.09 -5.82 -10.96
CA VAL A 25 5.39 -6.46 -12.26
C VAL A 25 4.73 -7.84 -12.34
N LYS A 26 4.15 -8.16 -13.51
CA LYS A 26 3.29 -9.34 -13.70
C LYS A 26 3.86 -10.66 -13.13
N PRO A 27 5.16 -11.00 -13.30
CA PRO A 27 5.73 -12.24 -12.76
C PRO A 27 5.77 -12.32 -11.23
N ARG A 28 5.70 -11.18 -10.54
CA ARG A 28 5.86 -11.09 -9.08
C ARG A 28 4.52 -10.98 -8.34
N ARG A 29 3.42 -10.69 -9.04
CA ARG A 29 2.07 -10.53 -8.45
C ARG A 29 1.63 -11.71 -7.55
N PRO A 30 1.82 -12.99 -7.91
CA PRO A 30 1.39 -14.10 -7.04
C PRO A 30 2.09 -14.09 -5.69
N ARG A 31 3.38 -13.74 -5.67
CA ARG A 31 4.17 -13.61 -4.44
C ARG A 31 3.61 -12.51 -3.55
N TRP A 32 3.35 -11.33 -4.11
CA TRP A 32 2.85 -10.19 -3.36
C TRP A 32 1.41 -10.37 -2.88
N ARG A 33 0.58 -11.11 -3.63
CA ARG A 33 -0.72 -11.57 -3.15
C ARG A 33 -0.59 -12.44 -1.92
N ARG A 34 0.34 -13.40 -1.95
CA ARG A 34 0.62 -14.23 -0.79
C ARG A 34 1.10 -13.41 0.40
N ILE A 35 2.03 -12.48 0.18
CA ILE A 35 2.62 -11.65 1.24
C ILE A 35 1.63 -10.64 1.81
N LEU A 36 0.72 -10.06 1.03
CA LEU A 36 -0.14 -8.97 1.51
C LEU A 36 -1.53 -9.43 1.95
N ILE A 37 -2.02 -10.55 1.41
CA ILE A 37 -3.41 -10.97 1.56
C ILE A 37 -3.52 -12.36 2.20
N GLU A 38 -2.76 -13.34 1.71
CA GLU A 38 -2.98 -14.76 2.10
C GLU A 38 -2.15 -15.18 3.33
N ALA A 39 -0.94 -14.65 3.48
CA ALA A 39 -0.01 -14.95 4.58
C ALA A 39 0.83 -13.73 5.00
N PRO A 40 0.20 -12.69 5.60
CA PRO A 40 0.87 -11.42 5.86
C PRO A 40 1.94 -11.41 6.96
N GLY A 41 2.07 -12.50 7.73
CA GLY A 41 3.18 -12.67 8.67
C GLY A 41 4.57 -12.71 8.03
N THR A 42 4.66 -12.79 6.69
CA THR A 42 5.95 -12.78 5.95
C THR A 42 6.39 -11.39 5.48
N LEU A 43 5.59 -10.35 5.75
CA LEU A 43 5.81 -8.99 5.25
C LEU A 43 7.16 -8.40 5.71
N ALA A 44 7.49 -8.57 6.99
CA ALA A 44 8.73 -8.06 7.62
C ALA A 44 10.03 -8.54 6.96
N GLY A 45 10.02 -9.69 6.28
CA GLY A 45 11.20 -10.26 5.63
C GLY A 45 11.33 -9.88 4.16
N GLU A 46 10.35 -9.16 3.61
CA GLU A 46 10.16 -9.08 2.16
C GLU A 46 10.14 -7.64 1.63
N MET A 47 10.01 -6.60 2.48
CA MET A 47 9.83 -5.23 1.98
C MET A 47 11.05 -4.65 1.29
N HIS A 48 12.25 -5.05 1.69
CA HIS A 48 13.47 -4.73 0.95
C HIS A 48 13.46 -5.23 -0.52
N LYS A 49 12.56 -6.16 -0.87
CA LYS A 49 12.41 -6.66 -2.25
C LYS A 49 11.32 -5.94 -3.03
N PHE A 50 10.47 -5.15 -2.36
CA PHE A 50 9.36 -4.43 -2.97
C PHE A 50 9.83 -3.54 -4.12
N GLU A 51 10.85 -2.72 -3.88
CA GLU A 51 11.37 -1.77 -4.87
C GLU A 51 11.80 -2.42 -6.19
N ARG A 52 12.27 -3.67 -6.14
CA ARG A 52 12.66 -4.43 -7.34
C ARG A 52 11.48 -5.07 -8.08
N ASP A 53 10.37 -5.27 -7.37
CA ASP A 53 9.17 -5.90 -7.90
C ASP A 53 8.12 -4.85 -8.34
N VAL A 54 8.36 -3.56 -8.08
CA VAL A 54 7.52 -2.45 -8.53
C VAL A 54 7.66 -2.22 -10.03
N ASP A 55 6.52 -2.00 -10.68
CA ASP A 55 6.41 -1.52 -12.05
C ASP A 55 6.55 0.02 -12.05
N ALA A 56 7.74 0.51 -12.38
CA ALA A 56 8.06 1.95 -12.33
C ALA A 56 7.29 2.80 -13.36
N GLU A 57 6.73 2.19 -14.41
CA GLU A 57 5.86 2.89 -15.37
C GLU A 57 4.48 3.16 -14.79
N ARG A 58 4.07 2.35 -13.81
CA ARG A 58 2.74 2.41 -13.19
C ARG A 58 2.74 2.94 -11.77
N CYS A 59 3.85 2.88 -11.06
CA CYS A 59 3.94 3.38 -9.69
C CYS A 59 5.28 4.05 -9.45
N THR A 60 5.23 5.31 -9.05
CA THR A 60 6.43 6.12 -8.84
C THR A 60 6.65 6.33 -7.35
N ALA A 61 7.86 6.03 -6.88
CA ALA A 61 8.25 6.38 -5.51
C ALA A 61 8.30 7.90 -5.36
N LEU A 62 7.83 8.41 -4.23
CA LEU A 62 8.00 9.80 -3.85
C LEU A 62 9.27 9.91 -3.02
N ASP A 63 10.18 10.81 -3.42
CA ASP A 63 11.47 11.04 -2.74
C ASP A 63 11.31 11.52 -1.30
N ARG A 64 10.13 12.01 -0.93
CA ARG A 64 9.78 12.41 0.44
C ARG A 64 8.37 11.95 0.77
N TRP A 65 8.19 11.56 2.02
CA TRP A 65 6.86 11.36 2.59
C TRP A 65 6.10 12.69 2.45
N PRO A 66 5.03 12.77 1.62
CA PRO A 66 4.38 14.05 1.34
C PRO A 66 3.72 14.67 2.59
N PHE A 67 3.64 13.91 3.68
CA PHE A 67 3.00 14.33 4.92
C PHE A 67 3.96 14.70 6.06
N GLU A 68 5.26 14.83 5.80
CA GLU A 68 6.27 15.15 6.82
C GLU A 68 6.19 16.57 7.37
N THR A 69 5.49 17.49 6.69
CA THR A 69 5.45 18.90 7.11
C THR A 69 4.05 19.51 7.24
N SER A 70 2.99 18.91 6.67
CA SER A 70 1.61 19.38 6.88
C SER A 70 0.59 18.33 6.48
N ARG A 71 0.24 17.42 7.38
CA ARG A 71 -0.93 16.53 7.20
C ARG A 71 -2.18 17.39 7.18
N THR A 72 -2.87 17.48 6.05
CA THR A 72 -4.19 18.11 6.01
C THR A 72 -5.22 17.20 6.71
N PRO A 73 -6.27 17.75 7.34
CA PRO A 73 -7.35 16.94 7.92
C PRO A 73 -7.99 15.98 6.92
N ARG A 74 -7.99 16.34 5.63
CA ARG A 74 -8.48 15.48 4.54
C ARG A 74 -7.63 14.23 4.37
N GLU A 75 -6.31 14.35 4.43
CA GLU A 75 -5.39 13.22 4.29
C GLU A 75 -5.43 12.29 5.51
N LEU A 76 -5.58 12.85 6.71
CA LEU A 76 -5.77 12.07 7.93
C LEU A 76 -7.08 11.28 7.91
N ALA A 77 -8.11 11.81 7.28
CA ALA A 77 -9.41 11.16 7.12
C ALA A 77 -9.44 10.10 6.01
N THR A 78 -8.41 10.01 5.15
CA THR A 78 -8.36 9.04 4.06
C THR A 78 -8.41 7.62 4.61
N ARG A 79 -9.41 6.85 4.16
CA ARG A 79 -9.52 5.42 4.45
C ARG A 79 -8.65 4.62 3.48
N GLY A 80 -7.98 3.61 4.00
CA GLY A 80 -7.15 2.70 3.22
C GLY A 80 -7.17 1.28 3.75
N ALA A 81 -6.78 0.35 2.89
CA ALA A 81 -6.49 -1.01 3.28
C ALA A 81 -5.11 -1.08 3.92
N TYR A 82 -5.06 -1.55 5.15
CA TYR A 82 -3.85 -1.71 5.94
C TYR A 82 -3.52 -3.20 6.06
N SER A 83 -2.25 -3.54 5.83
CA SER A 83 -1.71 -4.89 6.00
C SER A 83 -0.46 -4.85 6.87
N GLU A 84 -0.54 -5.50 8.02
CA GLU A 84 0.55 -5.66 9.01
C GLU A 84 0.42 -7.04 9.64
N GLY A 85 1.50 -7.82 9.67
CA GLY A 85 1.67 -8.98 10.53
C GLY A 85 0.63 -10.12 10.45
N GLY A 86 -0.32 -10.10 9.50
CA GLY A 86 -1.35 -11.12 9.38
C GLY A 86 -2.78 -10.60 9.19
N THR A 87 -3.02 -9.29 9.23
CA THR A 87 -4.37 -8.72 9.14
C THR A 87 -4.53 -7.85 7.90
N CYS A 88 -5.69 -7.95 7.23
CA CYS A 88 -6.13 -7.01 6.20
C CYS A 88 -7.33 -6.25 6.76
N GLU A 89 -7.15 -4.97 7.07
CA GLU A 89 -8.18 -4.16 7.71
C GLU A 89 -8.34 -2.81 7.02
N THR A 90 -9.49 -2.16 7.23
CA THR A 90 -9.69 -0.79 6.75
C THR A 90 -9.46 0.18 7.90
N LEU A 91 -8.48 1.07 7.75
CA LEU A 91 -8.15 2.12 8.73
C LEU A 91 -8.10 3.50 8.07
N SER A 92 -8.16 4.55 8.88
CA SER A 92 -7.72 5.86 8.42
C SER A 92 -6.19 5.89 8.33
N LEU A 93 -5.64 6.80 7.51
CA LEU A 93 -4.20 7.03 7.46
C LEU A 93 -3.66 7.39 8.85
N GLN A 94 -4.40 8.17 9.64
CA GLN A 94 -4.01 8.50 11.02
C GLN A 94 -3.87 7.25 11.90
N SER A 95 -4.83 6.33 11.84
CA SER A 95 -4.78 5.09 12.62
C SER A 95 -3.67 4.16 12.16
N ALA A 96 -3.41 4.06 10.85
CA ALA A 96 -2.26 3.32 10.31
C ALA A 96 -0.93 3.90 10.82
N LEU A 97 -0.79 5.23 10.80
CA LEU A 97 0.40 5.92 11.30
C LEU A 97 0.60 5.75 12.82
N ALA A 98 -0.48 5.73 13.59
CA ALA A 98 -0.41 5.53 15.04
C ALA A 98 0.04 4.11 15.44
N ARG A 99 -0.08 3.13 14.54
CA ARG A 99 0.38 1.75 14.76
C ARG A 99 1.87 1.55 14.48
N LEU A 100 2.52 2.52 13.85
CA LEU A 100 3.96 2.50 13.65
C LEU A 100 4.66 2.73 14.98
N THR A 101 5.03 1.64 15.65
CA THR A 101 5.86 1.72 16.84
C THR A 101 7.35 1.82 16.46
N PRO A 102 8.22 2.31 17.35
CA PRO A 102 9.68 2.32 17.11
C PRO A 102 10.30 0.93 16.90
N MET A 103 9.61 -0.14 17.34
CA MET A 103 9.97 -1.52 17.01
C MET A 103 9.25 -1.89 15.72
N GLN A 104 9.90 -1.54 14.61
CA GLN A 104 9.42 -1.67 13.23
C GLN A 104 8.67 -2.98 12.96
N HIS A 105 7.39 -2.85 12.64
CA HIS A 105 6.68 -3.83 11.82
C HIS A 105 6.54 -3.23 10.42
N ASP A 106 7.06 -3.95 9.42
CA ASP A 106 6.77 -3.61 8.04
C ASP A 106 5.26 -3.68 7.83
N ALA A 107 4.68 -2.60 7.31
CA ALA A 107 3.26 -2.50 7.04
C ALA A 107 3.01 -1.83 5.69
N VAL A 108 1.84 -2.07 5.11
CA VAL A 108 1.39 -1.44 3.87
C VAL A 108 0.05 -0.78 4.10
N PHE A 109 -0.12 0.44 3.61
CA PHE A 109 -1.40 1.12 3.52
C PHE A 109 -1.67 1.50 2.07
N VAL A 110 -2.84 1.14 1.54
CA VAL A 110 -3.31 1.50 0.21
C VAL A 110 -4.57 2.34 0.35
N ALA A 111 -4.55 3.60 -0.08
CA ALA A 111 -5.73 4.45 -0.03
C ALA A 111 -6.86 3.86 -0.91
N LEU A 112 -8.08 3.80 -0.38
CA LEU A 112 -9.22 3.22 -1.11
C LEU A 112 -9.66 4.05 -2.32
N ASP A 113 -9.36 5.35 -2.30
CA ASP A 113 -9.55 6.26 -3.43
C ASP A 113 -8.45 6.12 -4.50
N ARG A 114 -7.51 5.17 -4.30
CA ARG A 114 -6.44 4.82 -5.24
C ARG A 114 -5.50 5.98 -5.55
N SER A 115 -5.43 6.95 -4.65
CA SER A 115 -4.58 8.13 -4.82
C SER A 115 -3.11 7.86 -4.45
N PHE A 116 -2.86 6.98 -3.47
CA PHE A 116 -1.52 6.59 -3.04
C PHE A 116 -1.49 5.26 -2.29
N ALA A 117 -0.32 4.64 -2.26
CA ALA A 117 0.02 3.58 -1.32
C ALA A 117 1.27 3.97 -0.56
N THR A 118 1.43 3.43 0.63
CA THR A 118 2.61 3.67 1.44
C THR A 118 3.07 2.40 2.12
N PHE A 119 4.38 2.20 2.15
CA PHE A 119 5.01 1.09 2.84
C PHE A 119 5.85 1.65 3.96
N PHE A 120 5.59 1.12 5.14
CA PHE A 120 6.25 1.50 6.36
C PHE A 120 7.46 0.58 6.59
N HIS A 121 8.49 0.71 5.75
CA HIS A 121 9.77 0.00 5.88
C HIS A 121 10.90 1.03 6.08
N HIS A 122 11.65 0.85 7.17
CA HIS A 122 12.78 1.63 7.70
C HIS A 122 12.63 3.16 7.85
N GLU A 123 11.90 3.88 6.99
CA GLU A 123 11.64 5.33 7.10
C GLU A 123 10.25 5.73 6.56
N GLY A 124 9.43 4.78 6.09
CA GLY A 124 8.15 5.08 5.46
C GLY A 124 8.37 5.70 4.08
N ARG A 125 8.28 4.89 3.03
CA ARG A 125 8.33 5.41 1.65
C ARG A 125 6.90 5.43 1.10
N VAL A 126 6.57 6.45 0.30
CA VAL A 126 5.24 6.58 -0.32
C VAL A 126 5.37 6.34 -1.81
N TRP A 127 4.44 5.58 -2.37
CA TRP A 127 4.32 5.36 -3.80
C TRP A 127 3.02 5.98 -4.28
N ARG A 128 3.13 6.75 -5.34
CA ARG A 128 1.98 7.39 -5.98
C ARG A 128 1.56 6.58 -7.20
N PHE A 129 0.26 6.45 -7.37
CA PHE A 129 -0.33 5.92 -8.59
C PHE A 129 -0.53 7.04 -9.62
N PRO A 130 -0.45 6.75 -10.93
CA PRO A 130 -0.93 7.65 -11.95
C PRO A 130 -2.38 7.96 -11.65
N ARG A 131 -2.73 9.26 -11.65
CA ARG A 131 -4.13 9.67 -11.62
C ARG A 131 -4.77 9.11 -12.90
N GLN A 132 -5.79 8.28 -12.75
CA GLN A 132 -6.69 7.96 -13.84
C GLN A 132 -7.52 9.19 -14.21
#